data_AF-A0A0E2Q3D9-F1
#
_entry.id   AF-A0A0E2Q3D9-F1
#
_cell.length_a   1.000
_cell.length_b   1.000
_cell.length_c   1.000
_cell.angle_alpha   90.00
_cell.angle_beta   90.00
_cell.angle_gamma   90.00
#
_symmetry.space_group_name_H-M   'P 1'
#
loop_
_entity.id
_entity.type
_entity.pdbx_description
1 polymer ?
#
loop_
_entity_poly.entity_id
_entity_poly.type
_entity_poly.pdbx_seq_one_letter_code
_entity_poly.pdbx_strand_id
1 'polypeptide(L)'
;MTLKKHTDNARAFTFRHEFESVDHANVTSTAILGYMVGTYEQPTIDITISKNEANNAYTMLIDYVSDSNLSEPFNRVCDSFEGYSKGCSEA
;
A
#
# COMPACT_ATOMS: atom_id res chain seq x y z
N MET A 1 -15.09 -0.71 -17.82
CA MET A 1 -14.52 -1.32 -16.60
C MET A 1 -15.61 -1.35 -15.55
N THR A 2 -15.73 -2.41 -14.77
CA THR A 2 -16.73 -2.53 -13.70
C THR A 2 -15.98 -2.68 -12.38
N LEU A 3 -16.26 -1.79 -11.42
CA LEU A 3 -15.67 -1.86 -10.09
C LEU A 3 -16.25 -3.05 -9.31
N LYS A 4 -15.45 -3.64 -8.43
CA LYS A 4 -15.85 -4.75 -7.57
C LYS A 4 -16.68 -4.24 -6.38
N LYS A 5 -17.70 -5.01 -6.02
CA LYS A 5 -18.40 -4.88 -4.74
C LYS A 5 -17.86 -5.93 -3.78
N HIS A 6 -17.77 -5.57 -2.51
CA HIS A 6 -17.50 -6.55 -1.45
C HIS A 6 -18.68 -7.53 -1.37
N THR A 7 -18.39 -8.82 -1.25
CA THR A 7 -19.42 -9.81 -0.95
C THR A 7 -19.63 -9.91 0.56
N ASP A 8 -20.65 -10.65 0.98
CA ASP A 8 -20.88 -10.95 2.40
C ASP A 8 -19.74 -11.75 3.05
N ASN A 9 -18.82 -12.30 2.25
CA ASN A 9 -17.64 -13.03 2.72
C ASN A 9 -16.40 -12.14 2.88
N ALA A 10 -16.48 -10.85 2.56
CA ALA A 10 -15.35 -9.93 2.68
C ALA A 10 -14.86 -9.84 4.13
N ARG A 11 -13.54 -9.76 4.31
CA ARG A 11 -12.88 -9.75 5.61
C ARG A 11 -11.87 -8.63 5.70
N ALA A 12 -11.56 -8.22 6.92
CA ALA A 12 -10.47 -7.29 7.20
C ALA A 12 -9.11 -8.00 7.10
N PHE A 13 -8.13 -7.30 6.54
CA PHE A 13 -6.74 -7.72 6.41
C PHE A 13 -5.84 -6.57 6.82
N THR A 14 -4.64 -6.91 7.29
CA THR A 14 -3.58 -5.97 7.57
C THR A 14 -2.37 -6.31 6.71
N PHE A 15 -1.83 -5.31 6.02
CA PHE A 15 -0.58 -5.38 5.28
C PHE A 15 0.45 -4.47 5.93
N ARG A 16 1.70 -4.92 6.00
CA ARG A 16 2.82 -4.18 6.59
C ARG A 16 4.02 -4.22 5.66
N HIS A 17 4.65 -3.06 5.45
CA HIS A 17 5.90 -2.96 4.71
C HIS A 17 6.81 -1.89 5.32
N GLU A 18 8.12 -2.11 5.33
CA GLU A 18 9.11 -1.16 5.84
C GLU A 18 9.83 -0.45 4.68
N PHE A 19 10.11 0.83 4.84
CA PHE A 19 10.77 1.68 3.85
C PHE A 19 11.93 2.43 4.48
N GLU A 20 12.97 2.71 3.69
CA GLU A 20 14.12 3.50 4.12
C GLU A 20 13.81 5.01 4.20
N SER A 21 12.82 5.49 3.44
CA SER A 21 12.45 6.91 3.40
C SER A 21 10.93 7.11 3.49
N VAL A 22 10.53 8.25 4.06
CA VAL A 22 9.13 8.65 4.14
C VAL A 22 8.54 8.95 2.76
N ASP A 23 9.35 9.47 1.82
CA ASP A 23 8.91 9.78 0.47
C ASP A 23 8.56 8.51 -0.31
N HIS A 24 9.38 7.46 -0.19
CA HIS A 24 9.06 6.15 -0.79
C HIS A 24 7.78 5.59 -0.16
N ALA A 25 7.64 5.62 1.17
CA ALA A 25 6.40 5.19 1.83
C ALA A 25 5.15 5.98 1.35
N ASN A 26 5.27 7.30 1.16
CA ASN A 26 4.17 8.16 0.70
C ASN A 26 3.77 7.92 -0.76
N VAL A 27 4.75 7.73 -1.66
CA VAL A 27 4.45 7.45 -3.07
C VAL A 27 3.79 6.07 -3.20
N THR A 28 4.33 5.07 -2.51
CA THR A 28 3.78 3.72 -2.51
C THR A 28 2.38 3.67 -1.89
N SER A 29 2.14 4.39 -0.78
CA SER A 29 0.80 4.46 -0.17
C SER A 29 -0.23 5.09 -1.10
N THR A 30 0.15 6.14 -1.83
CA THR A 30 -0.70 6.80 -2.82
C THR A 30 -1.05 5.84 -3.97
N ALA A 31 -0.08 5.06 -4.45
CA ALA A 31 -0.31 4.06 -5.49
C ALA A 31 -1.26 2.94 -5.01
N ILE A 32 -1.10 2.47 -3.78
CA ILE A 32 -2.02 1.47 -3.19
C ILE A 32 -3.43 2.03 -3.01
N LEU A 33 -3.56 3.28 -2.56
CA LEU A 33 -4.87 3.95 -2.49
C LEU A 33 -5.52 4.04 -3.88
N GLY A 34 -4.74 4.42 -4.90
CA GLY A 34 -5.20 4.44 -6.30
C GLY A 34 -5.63 3.06 -6.81
N TYR A 35 -4.88 2.01 -6.46
CA TYR A 35 -5.26 0.62 -6.77
C TYR A 35 -6.62 0.27 -6.14
N MET A 36 -6.84 0.61 -4.87
CA MET A 36 -8.10 0.33 -4.17
C MET A 36 -9.28 1.08 -4.78
N VAL A 37 -9.13 2.39 -5.02
CA VAL A 37 -10.18 3.23 -5.66
C VAL A 37 -10.46 2.78 -7.09
N GLY A 38 -9.44 2.32 -7.83
CA GLY A 38 -9.60 1.78 -9.19
C GLY A 38 -10.18 0.36 -9.24
N THR A 39 -10.22 -0.35 -8.12
CA THR A 39 -10.67 -1.75 -8.05
C THR A 39 -12.06 -1.90 -7.46
N TYR A 40 -12.41 -1.12 -6.43
CA TYR A 40 -13.62 -1.30 -5.64
C TYR A 40 -14.58 -0.11 -5.77
N GLU A 41 -15.88 -0.40 -5.77
CA GLU A 41 -16.93 0.63 -5.81
C GLU A 41 -16.95 1.44 -4.51
N GLN A 42 -16.69 0.77 -3.39
CA GLN A 42 -16.59 1.38 -2.05
C GLN A 42 -15.33 0.84 -1.37
N PRO A 43 -14.15 1.40 -1.67
CA PRO A 43 -12.90 0.94 -1.07
C PRO A 43 -12.91 1.20 0.44
N THR A 44 -12.75 0.15 1.23
CA THR A 44 -12.49 0.27 2.66
C THR A 44 -11.00 0.05 2.90
N ILE A 45 -10.28 1.13 3.14
CA ILE A 45 -8.84 1.14 3.36
C ILE A 45 -8.46 2.26 4.33
N ASP A 46 -7.58 1.96 5.27
CA ASP A 46 -6.87 2.92 6.12
C ASP A 46 -5.36 2.71 5.97
N ILE A 47 -4.60 3.79 5.89
CA ILE A 47 -3.15 3.74 5.73
C ILE A 47 -2.51 4.60 6.81
N THR A 48 -1.63 3.98 7.59
CA THR A 48 -0.82 4.64 8.60
C THR A 48 0.66 4.49 8.26
N ILE A 49 1.40 5.59 8.24
CA ILE A 49 2.86 5.60 8.12
C ILE A 49 3.44 6.10 9.44
N SER A 50 4.33 5.33 10.03
CA SER A 50 4.99 5.67 11.29
C SER A 50 6.49 5.46 11.19
N LYS A 51 7.28 6.29 11.86
CA LYS A 51 8.73 6.13 11.95
C LYS A 51 9.06 5.20 13.12
N ASN A 52 9.85 4.17 12.85
CA ASN A 52 10.43 3.33 13.87
C ASN A 52 11.79 3.93 14.29
N GLU A 53 11.81 4.55 15.47
CA GLU A 53 13.01 5.22 16.00
C GLU A 53 14.17 4.26 16.30
N ALA A 54 13.91 2.96 16.47
CA ALA A 54 14.96 2.00 16.81
C ALA A 54 15.86 1.64 15.62
N ASN A 55 15.32 1.64 14.40
CA ASN A 55 16.04 1.26 13.18
C ASN A 55 16.02 2.35 12.09
N ASN A 56 15.49 3.54 12.39
CA ASN A 56 15.30 4.65 11.44
C ASN A 56 14.52 4.27 10.17
N ALA A 57 13.67 3.23 10.23
CA ALA A 57 12.81 2.82 9.12
C ALA A 57 11.41 3.43 9.23
N TYR A 58 10.74 3.58 8.11
CA TYR A 58 9.32 3.97 8.04
C TYR A 58 8.47 2.74 7.82
N THR A 59 7.58 2.44 8.76
CA THR A 59 6.61 1.35 8.64
C THR A 59 5.30 1.88 8.08
N MET A 60 4.88 1.33 6.94
CA MET A 60 3.54 1.49 6.40
C MET A 60 2.68 0.32 6.85
N LEU A 61 1.54 0.63 7.44
CA LEU A 61 0.50 -0.31 7.83
C LEU A 61 -0.78 0.03 7.06
N ILE A 62 -1.37 -0.96 6.43
CA ILE A 62 -2.59 -0.81 5.64
C ILE A 62 -3.64 -1.80 6.16
N ASP A 63 -4.72 -1.27 6.68
CA ASP A 63 -5.90 -2.05 7.04
C ASP A 63 -6.94 -1.91 5.94
N TYR A 64 -7.44 -3.04 5.43
CA TYR A 64 -8.38 -3.03 4.29
C TYR A 64 -9.39 -4.17 4.35
N VAL A 65 -10.52 -3.99 3.68
CA VAL A 65 -11.53 -5.05 3.51
C VAL A 65 -11.51 -5.56 2.06
N SER A 66 -11.54 -6.88 1.90
CA SER A 66 -11.58 -7.53 0.59
C SER A 66 -12.13 -8.96 0.70
N ASP A 67 -12.60 -9.51 -0.42
CA ASP A 67 -12.96 -10.94 -0.53
C ASP A 67 -11.72 -11.85 -0.55
N SER A 68 -10.55 -11.31 -0.87
CA SER A 68 -9.28 -12.02 -0.91
C SER A 68 -8.14 -11.15 -0.39
N ASN A 69 -7.13 -11.79 0.18
CA ASN A 69 -5.90 -11.12 0.61
C ASN A 69 -5.20 -10.46 -0.61
N LEU A 70 -4.82 -9.19 -0.46
CA LEU A 70 -4.18 -8.35 -1.47
C LEU A 70 -2.68 -8.13 -1.22
N SER A 71 -2.04 -8.90 -0.33
CA SER A 71 -0.60 -8.76 -0.05
C SER A 71 0.27 -8.93 -1.30
N GLU A 72 -0.10 -9.82 -2.22
CA GLU A 72 0.66 -10.02 -3.47
C GLU A 72 0.65 -8.77 -4.37
N PRO A 73 -0.50 -8.21 -4.77
CA PRO A 73 -0.51 -6.98 -5.54
C PRO A 73 0.09 -5.79 -4.77
N PHE A 74 -0.08 -5.71 -3.45
CA PHE A 74 0.55 -4.63 -2.66
C PHE A 74 2.08 -4.74 -2.63
N ASN A 75 2.64 -5.93 -2.49
CA ASN A 75 4.09 -6.15 -2.61
C ASN A 75 4.61 -5.72 -3.99
N ARG A 76 3.91 -6.08 -5.07
CA ARG A 76 4.30 -5.65 -6.42
C ARG A 76 4.30 -4.12 -6.56
N VAL A 77 3.37 -3.42 -5.90
CA VAL A 77 3.37 -1.95 -5.87
C VAL A 77 4.58 -1.44 -5.11
N CYS A 78 4.90 -1.99 -3.93
CA CYS A 78 6.12 -1.64 -3.18
C CYS A 78 7.39 -1.83 -4.02
N ASP A 79 7.54 -2.99 -4.67
CA ASP A 79 8.72 -3.31 -5.50
C ASP A 79 8.86 -2.35 -6.70
N SER A 80 7.74 -1.90 -7.26
CA SER A 80 7.73 -0.98 -8.41
C SER A 80 8.30 0.40 -8.09
N PHE A 81 8.28 0.81 -6.82
CA PHE A 81 8.81 2.09 -6.36
C PHE A 81 10.15 1.98 -5.62
N GLU A 82 10.77 0.80 -5.58
CA GLU A 82 12.10 0.61 -4.96
C GLU A 82 13.17 1.51 -5.61
N GLY A 83 13.05 1.83 -6.89
CA GLY A 83 13.93 2.79 -7.57
C GLY A 83 13.80 4.24 -7.07
N TYR A 84 12.66 4.59 -6.45
CA TYR A 84 12.38 5.94 -5.96
C TYR A 84 13.26 6.31 -4.75
N SER A 85 13.71 5.34 -3.96
CA SER A 85 14.64 5.58 -2.85
C SER A 85 16.08 5.85 -3.32
N LYS A 86 16.44 5.47 -4.55
CA LYS A 86 17.82 5.56 -5.07
C LYS A 86 18.18 6.92 -5.69
N GLY A 87 17.24 7.87 -5.64
CA GLY A 87 17.44 9.22 -6.17
C GLY A 87 17.38 9.26 -7.70
N CYS A 88 16.75 10.30 -8.22
CA CYS A 88 16.68 10.62 -9.64
C CYS A 88 18.06 11.12 -10.14
N SER A 89 19.11 10.29 -10.03
CA SER A 89 20.48 10.63 -10.48
C SER A 89 20.79 10.11 -11.89
N GLU A 90 19.84 9.44 -12.56
CA GLU A 90 20.02 8.94 -13.92
C GLU A 90 18.77 9.27 -14.76
N ALA A 91 18.73 10.50 -15.28
CA ALA A 91 17.89 10.90 -16.41
C ALA A 91 18.70 11.84 -17.31
#